data_AF-A0A7X7BTK9-F1
#
_entry.id   AF-A0A7X7BTK9-F1
#
_cell.length_a   1.000
_cell.length_b   1.000
_cell.length_c   1.000
_cell.angle_alpha   90.00
_cell.angle_beta   90.00
_cell.angle_gamma   90.00
#
_symmetry.space_group_name_H-M   'P 1'
#
loop_
_entity.id
_entity.type
_entity.pdbx_description
1 polymer ?
#
loop_
_entity_poly.entity_id
_entity_poly.type
_entity_poly.pdbx_seq_one_letter_code
_entity_poly.pdbx_strand_id
1 'polypeptide(L)'
;MASIEESLKLIERGVDEIISVDMLTEKLKENRQLRIKVGFDPTAPDLHLGHTVVINKMRHFQDLGHEVNFLIGDFTGMIGDPSGKDVTRKPLTREQVLENAKTYQEQIFKVLDPELTKVVFNSEWLTDLGSAGLIQLASHYTVARMLERDDFEKRYKSQQPIAVHEFIYPLLQGYDSVHLKTDVEMGGTAQRFNVLMGRDLQRAYGIEKPQCAITMPLLVGLDGVNKMSKSLGNYVGVDEAPDSMFGKLMSISDELMWNYFELLSFRPMSEIEQLKADVKAGKNPRDVKFELCLE
;
A
#
# COMPACT_ATOMS: atom_id res chain seq x y z
N MET A 1 -11.52 24.06 -2.52
CA MET A 1 -10.89 22.95 -3.27
C MET A 1 -9.47 23.38 -3.55
N ALA A 2 -8.50 22.52 -3.25
CA ALA A 2 -7.11 22.74 -3.65
C ALA A 2 -7.02 22.86 -5.18
N SER A 3 -6.08 23.65 -5.69
CA SER A 3 -5.75 23.65 -7.11
C SER A 3 -5.19 22.28 -7.52
N ILE A 4 -5.28 21.95 -8.82
CA ILE A 4 -4.72 20.69 -9.34
C ILE A 4 -3.22 20.58 -9.02
N GLU A 5 -2.49 21.70 -9.07
CA GLU A 5 -1.07 21.74 -8.74
C GLU A 5 -0.81 21.42 -7.26
N GLU A 6 -1.63 21.96 -6.34
CA GLU A 6 -1.54 21.64 -4.91
C GLU A 6 -1.93 20.18 -4.62
N SER A 7 -2.97 19.67 -5.28
CA SER A 7 -3.36 18.26 -5.19
C SER A 7 -2.24 17.34 -5.66
N LEU A 8 -1.60 17.64 -6.80
CA LEU A 8 -0.48 16.86 -7.30
C LEU A 8 0.71 16.91 -6.35
N LYS A 9 1.09 18.09 -5.83
CA LYS A 9 2.18 18.21 -4.84
C LYS A 9 1.94 17.34 -3.60
N LEU A 10 0.70 17.31 -3.10
CA LEU A 10 0.33 16.47 -1.96
C LEU A 10 0.38 14.96 -2.30
N ILE A 11 -0.09 14.59 -3.49
CA ILE A 11 -0.06 13.20 -3.95
C ILE A 11 1.37 12.74 -4.23
N GLU A 12 2.23 13.56 -4.82
CA GLU A 12 3.62 13.22 -5.18
C GLU A 12 4.55 13.11 -3.96
N ARG A 13 4.22 13.75 -2.84
CA ARG A 13 5.02 13.68 -1.61
C ARG A 13 5.34 12.23 -1.20
N GLY A 14 6.63 11.90 -1.10
CA GLY A 14 7.10 10.60 -0.62
C GLY A 14 6.71 9.41 -1.50
N VAL A 15 6.23 9.64 -2.72
CA VAL A 15 5.91 8.58 -3.68
C VAL A 15 7.20 8.04 -4.31
N ASP A 16 7.24 6.73 -4.55
CA ASP A 16 8.33 6.08 -5.28
C ASP A 16 8.11 6.21 -6.80
N GLU A 17 6.92 5.84 -7.30
CA GLU A 17 6.55 5.97 -8.71
C GLU A 17 5.06 6.30 -8.87
N ILE A 18 4.75 7.21 -9.80
CA ILE A 18 3.39 7.39 -10.34
C ILE A 18 3.43 6.98 -11.81
N ILE A 19 2.68 5.95 -12.15
CA ILE A 19 2.60 5.47 -13.53
C ILE A 19 1.64 6.36 -14.30
N SER A 20 2.22 7.30 -15.06
CA SER A 20 1.56 8.37 -15.83
C SER A 20 0.88 9.43 -14.96
N VAL A 21 1.68 10.44 -14.56
CA VAL A 21 1.21 11.66 -13.87
C VAL A 21 0.15 12.41 -14.70
N ASP A 22 0.28 12.41 -16.04
CA ASP A 22 -0.71 13.01 -16.93
C ASP A 22 -2.09 12.40 -16.74
N MET A 23 -2.19 11.07 -16.62
CA MET A 23 -3.47 10.39 -16.41
C MET A 23 -4.09 10.73 -15.07
N LEU A 24 -3.27 10.83 -14.01
CA LEU A 24 -3.74 11.27 -12.70
C LEU A 24 -4.26 12.70 -12.77
N THR A 25 -3.53 13.58 -13.46
CA THR A 25 -3.91 14.98 -13.68
C THR A 25 -5.25 15.08 -14.42
N GLU A 26 -5.45 14.29 -15.48
CA GLU A 26 -6.71 14.25 -16.22
C GLU A 26 -7.87 13.74 -15.35
N LYS A 27 -7.65 12.73 -14.49
CA LYS A 27 -8.67 12.28 -13.53
C LYS A 27 -9.03 13.35 -12.51
N LEU A 28 -8.05 14.09 -11.99
CA LEU A 28 -8.28 15.20 -11.05
C LEU A 28 -9.09 16.35 -11.70
N LYS A 29 -8.88 16.61 -12.99
CA LYS A 29 -9.66 17.59 -13.77
C LYS A 29 -11.14 17.22 -13.95
N GLU A 30 -11.52 15.95 -13.76
CA GLU A 30 -12.92 15.51 -13.88
C GLU A 30 -13.83 16.10 -12.78
N ASN A 31 -13.25 16.68 -11.73
CA ASN A 31 -13.95 17.34 -10.62
C ASN A 31 -15.07 16.47 -10.01
N ARG A 32 -14.79 15.16 -9.88
CA ARG A 32 -15.65 14.18 -9.21
C ARG A 32 -14.86 13.46 -8.13
N GLN A 33 -15.58 12.79 -7.24
CA GLN A 33 -14.97 11.90 -6.26
C GLN A 33 -14.33 10.70 -6.99
N LEU A 34 -13.01 10.55 -6.86
CA LEU A 34 -12.26 9.40 -7.35
C LEU A 34 -12.34 8.25 -6.36
N ARG A 35 -12.25 7.02 -6.87
CA ARG A 35 -12.19 5.79 -6.06
C ARG A 35 -10.76 5.31 -5.93
N ILE A 36 -10.22 5.40 -4.72
CA ILE A 36 -8.84 5.03 -4.42
C ILE A 36 -8.82 3.65 -3.76
N LYS A 37 -8.03 2.70 -4.25
CA LYS A 37 -7.94 1.34 -3.70
C LYS A 37 -6.57 1.10 -3.09
N VAL A 38 -6.56 0.52 -1.89
CA VAL A 38 -5.40 -0.18 -1.34
C VAL A 38 -5.88 -1.49 -0.73
N GLY A 39 -5.22 -2.59 -1.09
CA GLY A 39 -5.53 -3.92 -0.58
C GLY A 39 -4.55 -4.37 0.49
N PHE A 40 -5.08 -5.02 1.52
CA PHE A 40 -4.31 -5.68 2.57
C PHE A 40 -4.79 -7.10 2.78
N ASP A 41 -3.87 -8.07 2.69
CA ASP A 41 -4.10 -9.44 3.15
C ASP A 41 -3.76 -9.49 4.66
N PRO A 42 -4.74 -9.65 5.56
CA PRO A 42 -4.53 -9.59 7.01
C PRO A 42 -3.88 -10.88 7.52
N THR A 43 -2.57 -10.98 7.29
CA THR A 43 -1.78 -12.17 7.66
C THR A 43 -1.33 -12.21 9.12
N ALA A 44 -1.49 -11.10 9.82
CA ALA A 44 -1.30 -10.94 11.26
C ALA A 44 -2.33 -9.89 11.74
N PRO A 45 -2.66 -9.83 13.04
CA PRO A 45 -3.70 -8.92 13.54
C PRO A 45 -3.28 -7.44 13.50
N ASP A 46 -2.04 -7.09 13.86
CA ASP A 46 -1.69 -5.67 14.02
C ASP A 46 -1.01 -5.04 12.80
N LEU A 47 -1.36 -3.80 12.52
CA LEU A 47 -0.62 -2.91 11.65
C LEU A 47 0.63 -2.37 12.38
N HIS A 48 1.58 -1.90 11.57
CA HIS A 48 2.79 -1.21 12.02
C HIS A 48 3.04 -0.02 11.11
N LEU A 49 3.92 0.90 11.50
CA LEU A 49 4.15 2.15 10.77
C LEU A 49 4.53 1.92 9.29
N GLY A 50 5.19 0.82 8.95
CA GLY A 50 5.43 0.46 7.54
C GLY A 50 4.16 0.30 6.69
N HIS A 51 3.05 -0.17 7.27
CA HIS A 51 1.75 -0.21 6.58
C HIS A 51 1.13 1.19 6.50
N THR A 52 1.36 2.03 7.51
CA THR A 52 0.78 3.38 7.54
C THR A 52 1.28 4.28 6.43
N VAL A 53 2.44 4.00 5.80
CA VAL A 53 2.93 4.81 4.66
C VAL A 53 1.91 4.88 3.52
N VAL A 54 1.35 3.75 3.10
CA VAL A 54 0.34 3.74 2.04
C VAL A 54 -1.05 4.20 2.54
N ILE A 55 -1.35 3.98 3.82
CA ILE A 55 -2.60 4.43 4.46
C ILE A 55 -2.61 5.97 4.61
N ASN A 56 -1.49 6.58 4.99
CA ASN A 56 -1.31 8.04 5.02
C ASN A 56 -1.48 8.63 3.63
N LYS A 57 -1.02 7.93 2.58
CA LYS A 57 -1.33 8.35 1.21
C LYS A 57 -2.82 8.28 0.89
N MET A 58 -3.55 7.25 1.36
CA MET A 58 -5.02 7.25 1.27
C MET A 58 -5.63 8.45 2.01
N ARG A 59 -5.12 8.80 3.19
CA ARG A 59 -5.56 9.98 3.93
C ARG A 59 -5.37 11.27 3.14
N HIS A 60 -4.24 11.43 2.46
CA HIS A 60 -4.04 12.58 1.55
C HIS A 60 -5.10 12.65 0.44
N PHE A 61 -5.55 11.52 -0.11
CA PHE A 61 -6.66 11.50 -1.06
C PHE A 61 -8.00 11.88 -0.39
N GLN A 62 -8.23 11.49 0.87
CA GLN A 62 -9.41 11.91 1.63
C GLN A 62 -9.40 13.42 1.92
N ASP A 63 -8.25 14.00 2.24
CA ASP A 63 -8.09 15.45 2.44
C ASP A 63 -8.40 16.24 1.15
N LEU A 64 -8.26 15.59 -0.02
CA LEU A 64 -8.68 16.11 -1.33
C LEU A 64 -10.15 15.81 -1.67
N GLY A 65 -10.89 15.16 -0.77
CA GLY A 65 -12.32 14.83 -0.90
C GLY A 65 -12.61 13.52 -1.64
N HIS A 66 -11.63 12.67 -1.88
CA HIS A 66 -11.80 11.39 -2.58
C HIS A 66 -12.24 10.26 -1.65
N GLU A 67 -12.91 9.26 -2.21
CA GLU A 67 -13.36 8.08 -1.48
C GLU A 67 -12.26 7.01 -1.54
N VAL A 68 -11.98 6.38 -0.40
CA VAL A 68 -10.98 5.32 -0.31
C VAL A 68 -11.66 3.98 -0.01
N ASN A 69 -11.35 2.98 -0.83
CA ASN A 69 -11.71 1.59 -0.63
C ASN A 69 -10.53 0.89 0.04
N PHE A 70 -10.65 0.66 1.34
CA PHE A 70 -9.74 -0.18 2.11
C PHE A 70 -10.15 -1.63 1.90
N LEU A 71 -9.47 -2.31 0.98
CA LEU A 71 -9.80 -3.69 0.62
C LEU A 71 -9.12 -4.65 1.58
N ILE A 72 -9.92 -5.49 2.21
CA ILE A 72 -9.48 -6.64 3.00
C ILE A 72 -9.48 -7.86 2.09
N GLY A 73 -8.30 -8.42 1.89
CA GLY A 73 -8.06 -9.58 1.04
C GLY A 73 -8.41 -10.88 1.74
N ASP A 74 -9.70 -11.11 2.02
CA ASP A 74 -10.14 -12.31 2.73
C ASP A 74 -10.21 -13.56 1.86
N PHE A 75 -10.32 -13.39 0.55
CA PHE A 75 -10.12 -14.46 -0.42
C PHE A 75 -8.64 -14.61 -0.80
N THR A 76 -7.97 -13.51 -1.12
CA THR A 76 -6.55 -13.51 -1.55
C THR A 76 -5.60 -13.95 -0.46
N GLY A 77 -5.89 -13.62 0.81
CA GLY A 77 -5.12 -14.07 1.97
C GLY A 77 -5.12 -15.59 2.18
N MET A 78 -6.13 -16.31 1.65
CA MET A 78 -6.14 -17.79 1.66
C MET A 78 -5.19 -18.38 0.60
N ILE A 79 -4.83 -17.63 -0.44
CA ILE A 79 -3.88 -18.03 -1.49
C ILE A 79 -2.46 -17.64 -1.05
N GLY A 80 -2.30 -16.40 -0.60
CA GLY A 80 -1.05 -15.83 -0.12
C GLY A 80 -0.24 -15.14 -1.22
N ASP A 81 -0.03 -13.83 -1.06
CA ASP A 81 0.73 -13.01 -1.99
C ASP A 81 2.23 -13.44 -2.11
N PRO A 82 2.70 -13.80 -3.31
CA PRO A 82 4.11 -14.14 -3.54
C PRO A 82 5.06 -12.93 -3.58
N SER A 83 4.55 -11.69 -3.56
CA SER A 83 5.34 -10.47 -3.88
C SER A 83 6.53 -10.23 -2.97
N GLY A 84 7.71 -10.27 -3.57
CA GLY A 84 8.99 -10.07 -2.88
C GLY A 84 9.31 -11.17 -1.87
N LYS A 85 8.86 -12.41 -2.13
CA LYS A 85 9.13 -13.60 -1.31
C LYS A 85 9.83 -14.69 -2.14
N ASP A 86 10.81 -15.31 -1.51
CA ASP A 86 11.56 -16.44 -2.09
C ASP A 86 10.89 -17.81 -1.79
N VAL A 87 9.88 -17.83 -0.92
CA VAL A 87 9.19 -19.06 -0.48
C VAL A 87 7.68 -18.82 -0.52
N THR A 88 6.93 -19.82 -0.97
CA THR A 88 5.46 -19.83 -0.97
C THR A 88 4.92 -19.55 0.43
N ARG A 89 3.95 -18.65 0.54
CA ARG A 89 3.30 -18.33 1.83
C ARG A 89 2.51 -19.53 2.35
N LYS A 90 2.41 -19.62 3.68
CA LYS A 90 1.46 -20.54 4.30
C LYS A 90 0.05 -19.97 4.12
N PRO A 91 -0.90 -20.74 3.56
CA PRO A 91 -2.29 -20.29 3.44
C PRO A 91 -2.90 -20.13 4.83
N LEU A 92 -3.79 -19.15 4.97
CA LEU A 92 -4.58 -18.93 6.17
C LEU A 92 -5.99 -19.48 5.97
N THR A 93 -6.66 -19.88 7.05
CA THR A 93 -8.10 -20.16 6.98
C THR A 93 -8.90 -18.87 6.90
N ARG A 94 -10.11 -18.94 6.35
CA ARG A 94 -11.01 -17.79 6.27
C ARG A 94 -11.28 -17.20 7.67
N GLU A 95 -11.45 -18.04 8.67
CA GLU A 95 -11.70 -17.61 10.05
C GLU A 95 -10.52 -16.82 10.62
N GLN A 96 -9.28 -17.27 10.36
CA GLN A 96 -8.08 -16.56 10.79
C GLN A 96 -7.96 -15.19 10.12
N VAL A 97 -8.25 -15.13 8.82
CA VAL A 97 -8.23 -13.88 8.07
C VAL A 97 -9.30 -12.92 8.59
N LEU A 98 -10.53 -13.38 8.82
CA LEU A 98 -11.62 -12.56 9.36
C LEU A 98 -11.34 -12.08 10.79
N GLU A 99 -10.66 -12.88 11.61
CA GLU A 99 -10.25 -12.45 12.95
C GLU A 99 -9.20 -11.33 12.88
N ASN A 100 -8.17 -11.49 12.05
CA ASN A 100 -7.16 -10.45 11.83
C ASN A 100 -7.77 -9.20 11.15
N ALA A 101 -8.83 -9.35 10.36
CA ALA A 101 -9.50 -8.23 9.70
C ALA A 101 -10.24 -7.30 10.69
N LYS A 102 -10.63 -7.80 11.87
CA LYS A 102 -11.30 -6.97 12.90
C LYS A 102 -10.36 -5.91 13.45
N THR A 103 -9.14 -6.30 13.81
CA THR A 103 -8.12 -5.38 14.33
C THR A 103 -7.69 -4.37 13.26
N TYR A 104 -7.64 -4.78 11.98
CA TYR A 104 -7.39 -3.85 10.88
C TYR A 104 -8.47 -2.76 10.82
N GLN A 105 -9.74 -3.15 10.86
CA GLN A 105 -10.86 -2.18 10.83
C GLN A 105 -10.79 -1.19 11.99
N GLU A 106 -10.40 -1.63 13.18
CA GLU A 106 -10.25 -0.72 14.33
C GLU A 106 -9.04 0.21 14.16
N GLN A 107 -7.92 -0.32 13.68
CA GLN A 107 -6.65 0.42 13.61
C GLN A 107 -6.59 1.42 12.45
N ILE A 108 -7.23 1.14 11.31
CA ILE A 108 -7.15 2.02 10.14
C ILE A 108 -7.79 3.39 10.40
N PHE A 109 -8.84 3.46 11.23
CA PHE A 109 -9.54 4.70 11.56
C PHE A 109 -8.78 5.60 12.54
N LYS A 110 -7.62 5.16 13.03
CA LYS A 110 -6.65 6.07 13.66
C LYS A 110 -6.03 7.04 12.66
N VAL A 111 -6.06 6.70 11.37
CA VAL A 111 -5.50 7.52 10.28
C VAL A 111 -6.60 7.96 9.32
N LEU A 112 -7.45 7.03 8.86
CA LEU A 112 -8.46 7.30 7.84
C LEU A 112 -9.73 7.90 8.41
N ASP A 113 -10.37 8.75 7.62
CA ASP A 113 -11.72 9.26 7.90
C ASP A 113 -12.78 8.17 7.64
N PRO A 114 -13.58 7.75 8.63
CA PRO A 114 -14.65 6.78 8.41
C PRO A 114 -15.70 7.22 7.37
N GLU A 115 -15.98 8.52 7.24
CA GLU A 115 -17.01 9.01 6.30
C GLU A 115 -16.59 8.89 4.83
N LEU A 116 -15.28 8.92 4.57
CA LEU A 116 -14.69 8.79 3.24
C LEU A 116 -14.04 7.42 3.03
N THR A 117 -14.28 6.44 3.90
CA THR A 117 -13.71 5.10 3.83
C THR A 117 -14.79 4.04 3.63
N LYS A 118 -14.60 3.19 2.62
CA LYS A 118 -15.31 1.93 2.48
C LYS A 118 -14.36 0.78 2.78
N VAL A 119 -14.67 0.01 3.81
CA VAL A 119 -14.02 -1.28 4.05
C VAL A 119 -14.76 -2.32 3.21
N VAL A 120 -14.04 -3.03 2.34
CA VAL A 120 -14.64 -4.02 1.41
C VAL A 120 -13.87 -5.34 1.48
N PHE A 121 -14.56 -6.46 1.27
CA PHE A 121 -13.97 -7.81 1.34
C PHE A 121 -13.98 -8.44 -0.04
N ASN A 122 -12.82 -8.86 -0.56
CA ASN A 122 -12.79 -9.36 -1.93
C ASN A 122 -13.47 -10.72 -2.12
N SER A 123 -13.74 -11.47 -1.05
CA SER A 123 -14.60 -12.64 -1.14
C SER A 123 -16.04 -12.34 -1.59
N GLU A 124 -16.53 -11.11 -1.46
CA GLU A 124 -17.86 -10.69 -1.90
C GLU A 124 -18.08 -10.87 -3.41
N TRP A 125 -17.01 -10.77 -4.21
CA TRP A 125 -17.09 -10.97 -5.66
C TRP A 125 -16.20 -12.11 -6.17
N LEU A 126 -15.10 -12.43 -5.47
CA LEU A 126 -14.21 -13.52 -5.90
C LEU A 126 -14.80 -14.91 -5.63
N THR A 127 -15.67 -15.06 -4.63
CA THR A 127 -16.34 -16.34 -4.34
C THR A 127 -17.27 -16.76 -5.49
N ASP A 128 -17.97 -15.79 -6.08
CA ASP A 128 -18.97 -16.01 -7.12
C ASP A 128 -18.40 -16.04 -8.54
N LEU A 129 -17.09 -15.81 -8.69
CA LEU A 129 -16.41 -15.81 -9.98
C LEU A 129 -16.51 -17.17 -10.71
N GLY A 130 -16.46 -18.26 -9.93
CA GLY A 130 -16.51 -19.63 -10.42
C GLY A 130 -15.34 -20.00 -11.34
N SER A 131 -15.35 -21.25 -11.83
CA SER A 131 -14.29 -21.74 -12.74
C SER A 131 -14.32 -21.04 -14.10
N ALA A 132 -15.51 -20.71 -14.62
CA ALA A 132 -15.65 -20.02 -15.89
C ALA A 132 -15.06 -18.60 -15.84
N GLY A 133 -15.35 -17.83 -14.77
CA GLY A 133 -14.78 -16.50 -14.59
C GLY A 133 -13.28 -16.54 -14.36
N LEU A 134 -12.77 -17.53 -13.62
CA LEU A 134 -11.33 -17.72 -13.44
C LEU A 134 -10.61 -18.04 -14.76
N ILE A 135 -11.19 -18.90 -15.61
CA ILE A 135 -10.64 -19.20 -16.95
C ILE A 135 -10.63 -17.93 -17.81
N GLN A 136 -11.70 -17.14 -17.75
CA GLN A 136 -11.76 -15.86 -18.46
C GLN A 136 -10.66 -14.91 -17.98
N LEU A 137 -10.46 -14.74 -16.68
CA LEU A 137 -9.36 -13.94 -16.14
C LEU A 137 -8.00 -14.42 -16.64
N ALA A 138 -7.74 -15.74 -16.55
CA ALA A 138 -6.49 -16.33 -16.99
C ALA A 138 -6.23 -16.15 -18.50
N SER A 139 -7.28 -15.99 -19.32
CA SER A 139 -7.15 -15.77 -20.76
C SER A 139 -6.60 -14.38 -21.14
N HIS A 140 -6.66 -13.41 -20.22
CA HIS A 140 -6.21 -12.05 -20.46
C HIS A 140 -4.71 -11.81 -20.25
N TYR A 141 -3.98 -12.82 -19.77
CA TYR A 141 -2.54 -12.69 -19.49
C TYR A 141 -1.77 -13.94 -19.90
N THR A 142 -0.48 -13.78 -20.21
CA THR A 142 0.36 -14.89 -20.66
C THR A 142 1.29 -15.38 -19.56
N VAL A 143 1.66 -16.66 -19.62
CA VAL A 143 2.69 -17.22 -18.73
C VAL A 143 4.01 -16.47 -18.88
N ALA A 144 4.40 -16.08 -20.10
CA ALA A 144 5.61 -15.32 -20.35
C ALA A 144 5.61 -13.99 -19.57
N ARG A 145 4.49 -13.24 -19.61
CA ARG A 145 4.35 -11.99 -18.86
C ARG A 145 4.32 -12.20 -17.34
N MET A 146 3.78 -13.32 -16.85
CA MET A 146 3.88 -13.65 -15.41
C MET A 146 5.33 -13.89 -15.00
N LEU A 147 6.11 -14.59 -15.82
CA LEU A 147 7.51 -14.90 -15.55
C LEU A 147 8.46 -13.69 -15.68
N GLU A 148 8.02 -12.57 -16.25
CA GLU A 148 8.76 -11.30 -16.25
C GLU A 148 8.77 -10.60 -14.87
N ARG A 149 7.93 -11.04 -13.94
CA ARG A 149 7.91 -10.52 -12.57
C ARG A 149 9.15 -10.97 -11.81
N ASP A 150 9.87 -10.04 -11.18
CA ASP A 150 11.19 -10.26 -10.57
C ASP A 150 11.32 -11.51 -9.69
N ASP A 151 10.34 -11.80 -8.83
CA ASP A 151 10.37 -12.95 -7.92
C ASP A 151 10.14 -14.28 -8.66
N PHE A 152 9.18 -14.33 -9.59
CA PHE A 152 8.98 -15.49 -10.46
C PHE A 152 10.15 -15.71 -11.41
N GLU A 153 10.74 -14.64 -11.97
CA GLU A 153 11.92 -14.73 -12.83
C GLU A 153 13.09 -15.35 -12.06
N LYS A 154 13.39 -14.85 -10.86
CA LYS A 154 14.46 -15.37 -9.99
C LYS A 154 14.21 -16.82 -9.58
N ARG A 155 13.00 -17.16 -9.14
CA ARG A 155 12.64 -18.53 -8.74
C ARG A 155 12.72 -19.50 -9.92
N TYR A 156 12.22 -19.10 -11.09
CA TYR A 156 12.25 -19.91 -12.29
C TYR A 156 13.70 -20.17 -12.77
N LYS A 157 14.53 -19.13 -12.83
CA LYS A 157 15.96 -19.25 -13.19
C LYS A 157 16.75 -20.10 -12.19
N SER A 158 16.41 -20.02 -10.90
CA SER A 158 17.06 -20.81 -9.83
C SER A 158 16.43 -22.20 -9.64
N GLN A 159 15.47 -22.60 -10.49
CA GLN A 159 14.73 -23.87 -10.38
C GLN A 159 14.04 -24.06 -9.01
N GLN A 160 13.72 -22.96 -8.34
CA GLN A 160 12.87 -23.00 -7.15
C GLN A 160 11.42 -23.22 -7.60
N PRO A 161 10.66 -24.11 -6.93
CA PRO A 161 9.28 -24.37 -7.29
C PRO A 161 8.43 -23.10 -7.27
N ILE A 162 7.57 -22.93 -8.26
CA ILE A 162 6.51 -21.91 -8.31
C ILE A 162 5.20 -22.66 -8.46
N ALA A 163 4.31 -22.55 -7.47
CA ALA A 163 3.03 -23.25 -7.55
C ALA A 163 2.06 -22.51 -8.49
N VAL A 164 1.24 -23.25 -9.24
CA VAL A 164 0.34 -22.67 -10.25
C VAL A 164 -0.65 -21.66 -9.65
N HIS A 165 -1.10 -21.87 -8.41
CA HIS A 165 -2.00 -20.94 -7.73
C HIS A 165 -1.36 -19.56 -7.49
N GLU A 166 -0.03 -19.47 -7.43
CA GLU A 166 0.69 -18.20 -7.28
C GLU A 166 0.52 -17.30 -8.52
N PHE A 167 0.31 -17.87 -9.71
CA PHE A 167 -0.02 -17.10 -10.92
C PHE A 167 -1.45 -16.59 -10.95
N ILE A 168 -2.33 -17.18 -10.14
CA ILE A 168 -3.73 -16.76 -10.03
C ILE A 168 -3.84 -15.51 -9.16
N TYR A 169 -3.00 -15.37 -8.13
CA TYR A 169 -3.06 -14.26 -7.18
C TYR A 169 -3.08 -12.86 -7.85
N PRO A 170 -2.15 -12.50 -8.76
CA PRO A 170 -2.16 -11.19 -9.40
C PRO A 170 -3.44 -10.94 -10.21
N LEU A 171 -4.00 -11.97 -10.85
CA LEU A 171 -5.22 -11.86 -11.63
C LEU A 171 -6.42 -11.53 -10.75
N LEU A 172 -6.53 -12.16 -9.58
CA LEU A 172 -7.59 -11.90 -8.62
C LEU A 172 -7.48 -10.48 -8.05
N GLN A 173 -6.28 -10.07 -7.62
CA GLN A 173 -6.05 -8.70 -7.14
C GLN A 173 -6.36 -7.67 -8.22
N GLY A 174 -6.02 -7.94 -9.48
CA GLY A 174 -6.35 -7.05 -10.59
C GLY A 174 -7.85 -7.03 -10.89
N TYR A 175 -8.55 -8.16 -10.75
CA TYR A 175 -10.00 -8.22 -10.88
C TYR A 175 -10.74 -7.43 -9.80
N ASP A 176 -10.20 -7.34 -8.58
CA ASP A 176 -10.74 -6.45 -7.55
C ASP A 176 -10.86 -5.01 -8.07
N SER A 177 -9.89 -4.54 -8.87
CA SER A 177 -9.92 -3.21 -9.47
C SER A 177 -10.93 -3.07 -10.62
N VAL A 178 -11.20 -4.14 -11.35
CA VAL A 178 -12.29 -4.20 -12.34
C VAL A 178 -13.63 -4.07 -11.63
N HIS A 179 -13.85 -4.86 -10.57
CA HIS A 179 -15.08 -4.87 -9.79
C HIS A 179 -15.36 -3.50 -9.14
N LEU A 180 -14.37 -2.94 -8.44
CA LEU A 180 -14.48 -1.68 -7.72
C LEU A 180 -14.48 -0.44 -8.63
N LYS A 181 -14.18 -0.61 -9.93
CA LYS A 181 -13.99 0.49 -10.90
C LYS A 181 -13.01 1.53 -10.35
N THR A 182 -11.87 1.03 -9.87
CA THR A 182 -10.81 1.82 -9.24
C THR A 182 -10.25 2.89 -10.17
N ASP A 183 -10.13 4.11 -9.67
CA ASP A 183 -9.49 5.23 -10.37
C ASP A 183 -7.98 5.30 -10.10
N VAL A 184 -7.57 4.98 -8.88
CA VAL A 184 -6.17 4.93 -8.45
C VAL A 184 -5.99 3.73 -7.54
N GLU A 185 -5.06 2.84 -7.87
CA GLU A 185 -4.64 1.78 -6.93
C GLU A 185 -3.22 2.10 -6.45
N MET A 186 -3.01 1.91 -5.15
CA MET A 186 -1.71 2.15 -4.52
C MET A 186 -1.22 0.90 -3.80
N GLY A 187 0.09 0.76 -3.72
CA GLY A 187 0.75 -0.32 -2.98
C GLY A 187 2.19 0.03 -2.64
N GLY A 188 2.87 -0.80 -1.86
CA GLY A 188 4.31 -0.68 -1.70
C GLY A 188 5.06 -0.99 -3.01
N THR A 189 6.33 -0.63 -3.13
CA THR A 189 7.15 -0.93 -4.32
C THR A 189 7.13 -2.41 -4.74
N ALA A 190 7.06 -3.33 -3.77
CA ALA A 190 6.93 -4.77 -4.03
C ALA A 190 5.61 -5.16 -4.74
N GLN A 191 4.58 -4.32 -4.71
CA GLN A 191 3.26 -4.55 -5.32
C GLN A 191 3.15 -4.04 -6.75
N ARG A 192 4.19 -3.41 -7.30
CA ARG A 192 4.15 -2.74 -8.61
C ARG A 192 3.51 -3.60 -9.71
N PHE A 193 3.91 -4.87 -9.80
CA PHE A 193 3.35 -5.80 -10.79
C PHE A 193 1.85 -6.03 -10.59
N ASN A 194 1.40 -6.26 -9.37
CA ASN A 194 -0.01 -6.53 -9.08
C ASN A 194 -0.89 -5.29 -9.31
N VAL A 195 -0.40 -4.11 -8.94
CA VAL A 195 -1.10 -2.83 -9.21
C VAL A 195 -1.21 -2.59 -10.72
N LEU A 196 -0.17 -2.93 -11.50
CA LEU A 196 -0.23 -2.87 -12.96
C LEU A 196 -1.17 -3.90 -13.57
N MET A 197 -1.29 -5.09 -12.97
CA MET A 197 -2.24 -6.11 -13.41
C MET A 197 -3.68 -5.59 -13.38
N GLY A 198 -4.07 -4.87 -12.32
CA GLY A 198 -5.39 -4.24 -12.24
C GLY A 198 -5.64 -3.26 -13.39
N ARG A 199 -4.65 -2.44 -13.72
CA ARG A 199 -4.71 -1.51 -14.86
C ARG A 199 -4.91 -2.22 -16.19
N ASP A 200 -4.20 -3.32 -16.43
CA ASP A 200 -4.30 -4.07 -17.68
C ASP A 200 -5.62 -4.85 -17.79
N LEU A 201 -6.08 -5.46 -16.69
CA LEU A 201 -7.37 -6.13 -16.66
C LEU A 201 -8.53 -5.15 -16.84
N GLN A 202 -8.47 -3.96 -16.26
CA GLN A 202 -9.50 -2.94 -16.51
C GLN A 202 -9.63 -2.61 -18.00
N ARG A 203 -8.52 -2.50 -18.74
CA ARG A 203 -8.57 -2.32 -20.21
C ARG A 203 -9.21 -3.51 -20.91
N ALA A 204 -8.83 -4.72 -20.52
CA ALA A 204 -9.37 -5.95 -21.11
C ALA A 204 -10.89 -6.10 -20.88
N TYR A 205 -11.39 -5.56 -19.77
CA TYR A 205 -12.82 -5.50 -19.42
C TYR A 205 -13.52 -4.24 -19.95
N GLY A 206 -12.88 -3.47 -20.84
CA GLY A 206 -13.51 -2.35 -21.55
C GLY A 206 -13.63 -1.06 -20.73
N ILE A 207 -12.89 -0.89 -19.64
CA ILE A 207 -12.83 0.37 -18.89
C ILE A 207 -11.94 1.35 -19.66
N GLU A 208 -12.54 2.42 -20.18
CA GLU A 208 -11.86 3.42 -21.02
C GLU A 208 -10.72 4.15 -20.31
N LYS A 209 -10.93 4.49 -19.03
CA LYS A 209 -9.96 5.20 -18.19
C LYS A 209 -9.46 4.29 -17.05
N PRO A 210 -8.51 3.38 -17.34
CA PRO A 210 -7.98 2.47 -16.34
C PRO A 210 -7.27 3.23 -15.22
N GLN A 211 -7.04 2.55 -14.11
CA GLN A 211 -6.50 3.12 -12.90
C GLN A 211 -5.10 3.70 -13.11
N CYS A 212 -4.81 4.77 -12.39
CA CYS A 212 -3.44 5.18 -12.10
C CYS A 212 -2.84 4.21 -11.08
N ALA A 213 -1.57 3.88 -11.27
CA ALA A 213 -0.82 3.05 -10.34
C ALA A 213 0.18 3.93 -9.60
N ILE A 214 0.17 3.87 -8.27
CA ILE A 214 1.11 4.60 -7.41
C ILE A 214 1.82 3.61 -6.50
N THR A 215 3.15 3.64 -6.50
CA THR A 215 3.95 2.88 -5.53
C THR A 215 4.49 3.79 -4.44
N MET A 216 4.38 3.34 -3.20
CA MET A 216 5.02 3.99 -2.05
C MET A 216 6.30 3.23 -1.69
N PRO A 217 7.36 3.93 -1.24
CA PRO A 217 8.55 3.29 -0.72
C PRO A 217 8.21 2.45 0.53
N LEU A 218 9.04 1.45 0.80
CA LEU A 218 8.92 0.67 2.03
C LEU A 218 9.60 1.43 3.16
N LEU A 219 8.90 1.65 4.28
CA LEU A 219 9.50 2.26 5.46
C LEU A 219 10.66 1.38 5.97
N VAL A 220 11.82 1.97 6.16
CA VAL A 220 12.96 1.31 6.79
C VAL A 220 12.67 1.14 8.28
N GLY A 221 12.95 -0.05 8.83
CA GLY A 221 12.69 -0.37 10.23
C GLY A 221 13.68 0.31 11.17
N LEU A 222 13.54 0.01 12.47
CA LEU A 222 14.38 0.58 13.54
C LEU A 222 15.88 0.26 13.39
N ASP A 223 16.23 -0.76 12.59
CA ASP A 223 17.62 -1.14 12.30
C ASP A 223 18.29 -0.21 11.27
N GLY A 224 17.54 0.66 10.59
CA GLY A 224 18.05 1.60 9.60
C GLY A 224 18.48 1.01 8.27
N VAL A 225 18.27 -0.29 8.04
CA VAL A 225 18.73 -0.98 6.81
C VAL A 225 17.61 -1.78 6.16
N ASN A 226 16.91 -2.61 6.93
CA ASN A 226 15.87 -3.47 6.39
C ASN A 226 14.53 -2.75 6.40
N LYS A 227 13.62 -3.16 5.50
CA LYS A 227 12.22 -2.73 5.62
C LYS A 227 11.65 -3.11 6.99
N MET A 228 10.73 -2.29 7.47
CA MET A 228 9.99 -2.56 8.69
C MET A 228 9.20 -3.86 8.56
N SER A 229 9.41 -4.80 9.48
CA SER A 229 8.77 -6.11 9.48
C SER A 229 8.65 -6.68 10.89
N LYS A 230 7.48 -7.26 11.20
CA LYS A 230 7.28 -8.02 12.44
C LYS A 230 8.29 -9.16 12.60
N SER A 231 8.62 -9.85 11.50
CA SER A 231 9.53 -11.00 11.51
C SER A 231 10.97 -10.64 11.86
N LEU A 232 11.37 -9.38 11.64
CA LEU A 232 12.71 -8.88 11.94
C LEU A 232 12.77 -8.20 13.32
N GLY A 233 11.63 -8.04 14.00
CA GLY A 233 11.56 -7.32 15.27
C GLY A 233 11.89 -5.82 15.18
N ASN A 234 12.00 -5.26 13.98
CA ASN A 234 12.42 -3.88 13.73
C ASN A 234 11.22 -2.93 13.48
N TYR A 235 10.06 -3.23 14.08
CA TYR A 235 8.78 -2.55 13.82
C TYR A 235 8.26 -1.75 15.01
N VAL A 236 7.40 -0.79 14.69
CA VAL A 236 6.58 -0.03 15.64
C VAL A 236 5.12 -0.27 15.28
N GLY A 237 4.39 -0.96 16.15
CA GLY A 237 2.96 -1.23 15.99
C GLY A 237 2.12 0.04 16.19
N VAL A 238 1.02 0.15 15.44
CA VAL A 238 0.12 1.32 15.49
C VAL A 238 -0.70 1.37 16.78
N ASP A 239 -0.78 0.25 17.50
CA ASP A 239 -1.53 0.09 18.75
C ASP A 239 -0.64 -0.25 19.95
N GLU A 240 0.66 0.05 19.85
CA GLU A 240 1.55 -0.04 21.01
C GLU A 240 1.26 1.07 22.03
N ALA A 241 1.67 0.87 23.28
CA ALA A 241 1.56 1.91 24.30
C ALA A 241 2.39 3.16 23.89
N PRO A 242 1.92 4.39 24.15
CA PRO A 242 2.61 5.62 23.76
C PRO A 242 4.09 5.65 24.16
N ASP A 243 4.41 5.28 25.40
CA ASP A 243 5.79 5.24 25.89
C ASP A 243 6.68 4.24 25.11
N SER A 244 6.12 3.12 24.66
CA SER A 244 6.84 2.14 23.82
C SER A 244 7.08 2.68 22.42
N MET A 245 6.05 3.28 21.80
CA MET A 245 6.18 3.90 20.47
C MET A 245 7.23 5.00 20.51
N PHE A 246 7.14 5.88 21.51
CA PHE A 246 8.08 6.96 21.74
C PHE A 246 9.51 6.46 21.92
N GLY A 247 9.72 5.48 22.81
CA GLY A 247 11.04 4.90 23.05
C GLY A 247 11.65 4.24 21.81
N LYS A 248 10.84 3.53 21.01
CA LYS A 248 11.28 2.93 19.75
C LYS A 248 11.60 3.99 18.69
N LEU A 249 10.76 5.00 18.51
CA LEU A 249 10.99 6.05 17.52
C LEU A 249 12.21 6.91 17.88
N MET A 250 12.47 7.15 19.17
CA MET A 250 13.68 7.85 19.60
C MET A 250 14.98 7.09 19.31
N SER A 251 14.92 5.78 19.04
CA SER A 251 16.11 4.97 18.75
C SER A 251 16.58 5.04 17.28
N ILE A 252 15.79 5.61 16.37
CA ILE A 252 16.19 5.74 14.96
C ILE A 252 17.36 6.72 14.82
N SER A 253 18.15 6.61 13.75
CA SER A 253 19.25 7.55 13.50
C SER A 253 18.77 8.95 13.11
N ASP A 254 19.65 9.94 13.25
CA ASP A 254 19.35 11.33 12.83
C ASP A 254 19.19 11.47 11.31
N GLU A 255 19.77 10.54 10.54
CA GLU A 255 19.58 10.47 9.09
C GLU A 255 18.23 9.85 8.75
N LEU A 256 17.85 8.77 9.45
CA LEU A 256 16.61 8.04 9.19
C LEU A 256 15.35 8.83 9.55
N MET A 257 15.43 9.73 10.56
CA MET A 257 14.25 10.50 10.98
C MET A 257 13.63 11.31 9.84
N TRP A 258 14.42 11.78 8.87
CA TRP A 258 13.89 12.56 7.74
C TRP A 258 13.02 11.73 6.82
N ASN A 259 13.37 10.45 6.62
CA ASN A 259 12.52 9.52 5.89
C ASN A 259 11.21 9.26 6.65
N TYR A 260 11.26 9.18 7.97
CA TYR A 260 10.06 9.03 8.81
C TYR A 260 9.18 10.28 8.75
N PHE A 261 9.74 11.50 8.86
CA PHE A 261 8.99 12.73 8.65
C PHE A 261 8.30 12.78 7.29
N GLU A 262 9.03 12.45 6.22
CA GLU A 262 8.48 12.52 4.87
C GLU A 262 7.31 11.55 4.66
N LEU A 263 7.42 10.32 5.18
CA LEU A 263 6.47 9.24 4.95
C LEU A 263 5.36 9.10 6.01
N LEU A 264 5.57 9.61 7.23
CA LEU A 264 4.65 9.40 8.36
C LEU A 264 4.00 10.69 8.87
N SER A 265 4.71 11.82 8.85
CA SER A 265 4.21 13.10 9.39
C SER A 265 3.25 13.79 8.41
N PHE A 266 2.22 14.45 8.93
CA PHE A 266 1.30 15.27 8.14
C PHE A 266 1.73 16.75 8.07
N ARG A 267 2.86 17.11 8.69
CA ARG A 267 3.42 18.47 8.58
C ARG A 267 3.70 18.84 7.13
N PRO A 268 3.51 20.11 6.72
CA PRO A 268 3.89 20.55 5.38
C PRO A 268 5.38 20.33 5.09
N MET A 269 5.72 19.96 3.85
CA MET A 269 7.14 19.76 3.47
C MET A 269 8.00 21.01 3.71
N SER A 270 7.43 22.21 3.59
CA SER A 270 8.13 23.46 3.92
C SER A 270 8.59 23.52 5.38
N GLU A 271 7.81 22.96 6.31
CA GLU A 271 8.19 22.89 7.73
C GLU A 271 9.29 21.86 7.95
N ILE A 272 9.20 20.69 7.29
CA ILE A 272 10.23 19.64 7.37
C ILE A 272 11.56 20.15 6.79
N GLU A 273 11.54 20.89 5.68
CA GLU A 273 12.74 21.49 5.10
C GLU A 273 13.33 22.59 6.01
N GLN A 274 12.48 23.34 6.73
CA GLN A 274 12.96 24.27 7.75
C GLN A 274 13.63 23.55 8.92
N LEU A 275 13.05 22.45 9.42
CA LEU A 275 13.66 21.63 10.47
C LEU A 275 15.03 21.08 10.03
N LYS A 276 15.18 20.64 8.78
CA LYS A 276 16.47 20.23 8.21
C LYS A 276 17.47 21.38 8.18
N ALA A 277 17.04 22.59 7.81
CA ALA A 277 17.89 23.77 7.77
C ALA A 277 18.35 24.18 9.19
N ASP A 278 17.46 24.14 10.17
CA ASP A 278 17.76 24.46 11.57
C ASP A 278 18.79 23.49 12.16
N VAL A 279 18.67 22.18 11.87
CA VAL A 279 19.66 21.18 12.29
C VAL A 279 21.03 21.46 11.66
N LYS A 280 21.07 21.83 10.37
CA LYS A 280 22.32 22.26 9.71
C LYS A 280 22.90 23.54 10.34
N ALA A 281 22.05 24.41 10.89
CA ALA A 281 22.44 25.64 11.58
C ALA A 281 22.81 25.42 13.07
N GLY A 282 22.72 24.19 13.59
CA GLY A 282 23.14 23.82 14.95
C GLY A 282 22.03 23.45 15.92
N LYS A 283 20.76 23.38 15.49
CA LYS A 283 19.67 22.79 16.31
C LYS A 283 19.99 21.32 16.56
N ASN A 284 19.78 20.85 17.79
CA ASN A 284 20.07 19.47 18.16
C ASN A 284 19.10 18.51 17.42
N PRO A 285 19.60 17.55 16.63
CA PRO A 285 18.76 16.55 15.96
C PRO A 285 17.83 15.78 16.91
N ARG A 286 18.27 15.57 18.15
CA ARG A 286 17.47 14.90 19.19
C ARG A 286 16.15 15.61 19.44
N ASP A 287 16.15 16.94 19.47
CA ASP A 287 14.94 17.72 19.77
C ASP A 287 13.95 17.65 18.59
N VAL A 288 14.46 17.63 17.36
CA VAL A 288 13.62 17.43 16.16
C VAL A 288 13.06 16.00 16.11
N LYS A 289 13.84 14.99 16.49
CA LYS A 289 13.35 13.62 16.61
C LYS A 289 12.29 13.49 17.72
N PHE A 290 12.46 14.22 18.81
CA PHE A 290 11.46 14.30 19.87
C PHE A 290 10.13 14.86 19.33
N GLU A 291 10.18 15.91 18.49
CA GLU A 291 9.00 16.45 17.81
C GLU A 291 8.31 15.42 16.91
N LEU A 292 9.06 14.57 16.19
CA LEU A 292 8.51 13.46 15.39
C LEU A 292 7.82 12.41 16.27
N CYS A 293 8.39 12.10 17.44
CA CYS A 293 7.86 11.06 18.32
C CYS A 293 6.59 11.50 19.07
N LEU A 294 6.37 12.82 19.20
CA LEU A 294 5.16 13.37 19.80
C LEU A 294 3.97 13.43 18.84
N GLU A 295 4.24 13.54 17.54
CA GLU A 295 3.24 13.47 16.47
C GLU A 295 2.75 12.03 16.27
#